data_AF-A0A0R2ZPJ8-F1
#
_entry.id   AF-A0A0R2ZPJ8-F1
#
_cell.length_a   1.000
_cell.length_b   1.000
_cell.length_c   1.000
_cell.angle_alpha   90.00
_cell.angle_beta   90.00
_cell.angle_gamma   90.00
#
_symmetry.space_group_name_H-M   'P 1'
#
loop_
_entity.id
_entity.type
_entity.pdbx_description
1 polymer ?
#
loop_
_entity_poly.entity_id
_entity_poly.type
_entity_poly.pdbx_seq_one_letter_code
_entity_poly.pdbx_strand_id
1 'polypeptide(L)'
;MSNEYQVRPVTRYVVTRYEATSNQDGSQAGAASSVIGEFANGHIADDVADGMVAKDIAAGIKSQRSRHGLTLGEVISGQRAG
;
A
#
# COMPACT_ATOMS: atom_id res chain seq x y z
N MET A 1 -39.67 5.79 -17.60
CA MET A 1 -38.22 5.97 -17.43
C MET A 1 -37.67 4.73 -16.78
N SER A 2 -36.61 4.14 -17.33
CA SER A 2 -35.94 2.95 -16.77
C SER A 2 -34.48 3.29 -16.50
N ASN A 3 -33.98 2.89 -15.34
CA ASN A 3 -32.57 3.04 -14.96
C ASN A 3 -31.88 1.67 -15.08
N GLU A 4 -30.66 1.65 -15.61
CA GLU A 4 -29.79 0.47 -15.64
C GLU A 4 -28.61 0.70 -14.68
N TYR A 5 -28.28 -0.31 -13.87
CA TYR A 5 -27.13 -0.28 -12.96
C TYR A 5 -26.16 -1.39 -13.36
N GLN A 6 -24.92 -1.01 -13.66
CA GLN A 6 -23.86 -1.95 -13.99
C GLN A 6 -22.84 -1.99 -12.86
N VAL A 7 -22.55 -3.20 -12.37
CA VAL A 7 -21.49 -3.46 -11.38
C VAL A 7 -20.36 -4.16 -12.10
N ARG A 8 -19.14 -3.60 -12.01
CA ARG A 8 -17.93 -4.24 -12.52
C ARG A 8 -16.91 -4.42 -11.40
N PRO A 9 -16.21 -5.56 -11.32
CA PRO A 9 -15.08 -5.71 -10.43
C PRO A 9 -13.92 -4.81 -10.89
N VAL A 10 -13.22 -4.18 -9.93
CA VAL A 10 -12.03 -3.36 -10.20
C VAL A 10 -10.94 -3.74 -9.20
N THR A 11 -9.77 -4.09 -9.72
CA THR A 11 -8.56 -4.20 -8.91
C THR A 11 -8.06 -2.80 -8.57
N ARG A 12 -7.80 -2.53 -7.29
CA ARG A 12 -7.17 -1.30 -6.82
C ARG A 12 -5.87 -1.62 -6.11
N TYR A 13 -4.84 -0.87 -6.45
CA TYR A 13 -3.54 -0.89 -5.80
C TYR A 13 -3.51 0.21 -4.75
N VAL A 14 -3.25 -0.14 -3.49
CA VAL A 14 -3.24 0.81 -2.38
C VAL A 14 -1.80 1.04 -1.96
N VAL A 15 -1.38 2.30 -1.91
CA VAL A 15 -0.08 2.68 -1.36
C VAL A 15 -0.30 3.13 0.07
N THR A 16 0.30 2.42 1.02
CA THR A 16 0.20 2.70 2.46
C THR A 16 1.59 3.00 3.00
N ARG A 17 1.70 4.09 3.76
CA ARG A 17 2.90 4.43 4.52
C ARG A 17 2.77 3.84 5.92
N TYR A 18 3.79 3.11 6.35
CA TYR A 18 3.90 2.60 7.71
C TYR A 18 5.00 3.36 8.44
N GLU A 19 4.67 3.89 9.60
CA GLU A 19 5.60 4.59 10.48
C GLU A 19 5.78 3.74 11.75
N ALA A 20 7.02 3.30 11.97
CA ALA A 20 7.40 2.68 13.23
C ALA A 20 7.70 3.80 14.24
N THR A 21 6.78 4.04 15.16
CA THR A 21 7.01 4.99 16.26
C THR A 21 7.94 4.34 17.28
N SER A 22 9.23 4.66 17.21
CA SER A 22 10.19 4.28 18.25
C SER A 22 10.06 5.26 19.42
N ASN A 23 9.39 4.87 20.50
CA ASN A 23 9.52 5.60 21.77
C ASN A 23 10.93 5.38 22.33
N GLN A 24 11.56 6.45 22.83
CA GLN A 24 12.91 6.44 23.41
C GLN A 24 13.04 5.56 24.68
N ASP A 25 11.94 4.97 25.18
CA ASP A 25 11.86 4.17 26.41
C ASP A 25 11.82 2.63 26.19
N GLY A 26 12.16 2.15 24.99
CA GLY A 26 12.26 0.70 24.73
C GLY A 26 10.93 -0.08 24.74
N SER A 27 9.81 0.60 24.95
CA SER A 27 8.47 0.05 24.73
C SER A 27 8.03 0.35 23.30
N GLN A 28 7.66 -0.69 22.54
CA GLN A 28 7.12 -0.57 21.18
C GLN A 28 5.86 0.30 21.20
N ALA A 29 5.99 1.58 20.84
CA ALA A 29 4.85 2.41 20.54
C ALA A 29 4.30 1.96 19.18
N GLY A 30 2.98 1.80 19.11
CA GLY A 30 2.29 1.11 18.01
C GLY A 30 2.71 1.57 16.61
N ALA A 31 2.57 0.68 15.64
CA ALA A 31 2.76 1.02 14.24
C ALA A 31 1.62 1.95 13.78
N ALA A 32 1.95 3.13 13.28
CA ALA A 32 0.99 3.99 12.60
C ALA A 32 1.00 3.66 11.10
N SER A 33 -0.18 3.64 10.49
CA SER A 33 -0.30 3.49 9.04
C SER A 33 -1.23 4.55 8.46
N SER A 34 -0.89 5.04 7.27
CA SER A 34 -1.69 6.01 6.53
C SER A 34 -1.76 5.65 5.06
N VAL A 35 -2.97 5.68 4.50
CA VAL A 35 -3.18 5.46 3.05
C VAL A 35 -2.76 6.71 2.31
N ILE A 36 -1.80 6.57 1.40
CA ILE A 36 -1.33 7.65 0.51
C ILE A 36 -2.30 7.80 -0.67
N GLY A 37 -2.79 6.68 -1.21
CA GLY A 37 -3.77 6.68 -2.28
C GLY A 37 -4.16 5.30 -2.78
N GLU A 38 -5.25 5.29 -3.55
CA GLU A 38 -5.73 4.12 -4.28
C GLU A 38 -5.60 4.36 -5.79
N PHE A 39 -5.06 3.38 -6.51
CA PHE A 39 -4.72 3.50 -7.92
C PHE A 39 -5.30 2.35 -8.72
N ALA A 40 -5.76 2.64 -9.94
CA ALA A 40 -6.31 1.63 -10.84
C ALA A 40 -5.23 0.77 -11.53
N ASN A 41 -3.96 1.19 -11.46
CA ASN A 41 -2.84 0.56 -12.14
C ASN A 41 -1.65 0.39 -11.19
N GLY A 42 -1.06 -0.81 -11.19
CA GLY A 42 0.08 -1.15 -10.35
C GLY A 42 1.33 -0.34 -10.66
N HIS A 43 1.57 0.02 -11.92
CA HIS A 43 2.70 0.88 -12.31
C HIS A 43 2.58 2.27 -11.68
N ILE A 44 1.38 2.87 -11.70
CA ILE A 44 1.14 4.18 -11.09
C ILE A 44 1.36 4.11 -9.57
N ALA A 45 0.87 3.05 -8.93
CA ALA A 45 1.10 2.84 -7.50
C ALA A 45 2.59 2.66 -7.17
N ASP A 46 3.33 1.93 -8.02
CA ASP A 46 4.76 1.71 -7.89
C ASP A 46 5.54 3.05 -8.02
N ASP A 47 5.22 3.88 -9.02
CA ASP A 47 5.82 5.20 -9.22
C ASP A 47 5.58 6.13 -8.02
N VAL A 48 4.36 6.13 -7.48
CA VAL A 48 4.01 6.93 -6.29
C VAL A 48 4.81 6.46 -5.09
N ALA A 49 4.90 5.15 -4.86
CA ALA A 49 5.67 4.60 -3.75
C ALA A 49 7.16 4.94 -3.87
N ASP A 50 7.75 4.87 -5.06
CA ASP A 50 9.15 5.24 -5.31
C ASP A 50 9.37 6.75 -5.08
N GLY A 51 8.44 7.59 -5.53
CA GLY A 51 8.46 9.03 -5.27
C GLY A 51 8.40 9.37 -3.78
N MET A 52 7.59 8.64 -3.00
CA MET A 52 7.50 8.82 -1.55
C MET A 52 8.80 8.41 -0.85
N VAL A 53 9.43 7.30 -1.27
CA VAL A 53 10.73 6.88 -0.74
C VAL A 53 11.81 7.92 -1.06
N ALA A 54 11.87 8.41 -2.30
CA ALA A 54 12.83 9.44 -2.69
C ALA A 54 12.66 10.74 -1.89
N LYS A 55 11.40 11.16 -1.66
CA LYS A 55 11.07 12.33 -0.84
C LYS A 55 11.54 12.15 0.61
N ASP A 56 11.28 11.00 1.21
CA ASP A 56 11.70 10.70 2.58
C ASP A 56 13.23 10.66 2.71
N ILE A 57 13.93 10.02 1.75
CA ILE A 57 15.40 9.99 1.71
C ILE A 57 15.97 11.41 1.60
N ALA A 58 15.39 12.26 0.76
CA ALA A 58 15.79 13.67 0.64
C ALA A 58 15.57 14.46 1.94
N ALA A 59 14.60 14.05 2.76
CA ALA A 59 14.35 14.60 4.09
C ALA A 59 15.21 13.96 5.20
N GLY A 60 16.13 13.05 4.86
CA GLY A 60 16.98 12.32 5.82
C GLY A 60 16.26 11.19 6.58
N ILE A 61 15.06 10.81 6.13
CA ILE A 61 14.27 9.71 6.71
C ILE A 61 14.67 8.40 6.03
N LYS A 62 14.99 7.37 6.81
CA LYS A 62 15.26 6.03 6.28
C LYS A 62 13.95 5.36 5.87
N SER A 63 13.65 5.39 4.57
CA SER A 63 12.45 4.77 4.00
C SER A 63 12.81 3.69 2.97
N GLN A 64 11.94 2.69 2.84
CA GLN A 64 12.08 1.59 1.87
C GLN A 64 10.70 1.20 1.33
N ARG A 65 10.66 0.69 0.09
CA ARG A 65 9.44 0.15 -0.51
C ARG A 65 9.41 -1.37 -0.36
N SER A 66 8.29 -1.93 0.11
CA SER A 66 7.94 -3.34 -0.06
C SER A 66 6.69 -3.45 -0.92
N ARG A 67 6.62 -4.47 -1.78
CA ARG A 67 5.43 -4.80 -2.56
C ARG A 67 4.82 -6.08 -2.01
N HIS A 68 3.65 -5.95 -1.39
CA HIS A 68 2.83 -7.09 -1.01
C HIS A 68 1.80 -7.30 -2.13
N GLY A 69 2.18 -8.10 -3.13
CA GLY A 69 1.25 -8.55 -4.15
C GLY A 69 0.62 -9.87 -3.75
N LEU A 70 -0.66 -10.07 -4.09
CA LEU A 70 -1.14 -11.42 -4.39
C LEU A 70 -0.50 -11.79 -5.73
N THR A 71 0.40 -12.76 -5.73
CA THR A 71 0.84 -13.40 -6.97
C THR A 71 -0.39 -13.94 -7.71
N LEU A 72 -0.34 -14.05 -9.04
CA LEU A 72 -1.48 -14.48 -9.86
C LEU A 72 -2.07 -15.83 -9.40
N GLY A 73 -1.28 -16.68 -8.72
CA GLY A 73 -1.72 -17.94 -8.11
C GLY A 73 -2.49 -17.80 -6.80
N GLU A 74 -2.27 -16.73 -6.03
CA GLU A 74 -2.93 -16.47 -4.73
C GLU A 74 -4.31 -15.81 -4.89
N VAL A 75 -4.66 -15.32 -6.08
CA VAL A 75 -6.01 -14.79 -6.35
C VAL A 75 -6.99 -15.91 -6.72
N ILE A 76 -6.51 -17.05 -7.21
CA ILE A 76 -7.35 -18.19 -7.66
C ILE A 76 -7.63 -19.17 -6.51
N SER A 77 -6.66 -19.38 -5.62
CA SER A 77 -6.89 -20.11 -4.37
C SER A 77 -7.19 -19.10 -3.27
N GLY A 78 -8.33 -19.19 -2.59
CA GLY A 78 -8.59 -18.39 -1.37
C GLY A 78 -7.66 -18.73 -0.20
N GLN A 79 -6.40 -19.08 -0.43
CA GLN A 79 -5.42 -19.43 0.58
C GLN A 79 -4.56 -18.22 0.89
N ARG A 80 -4.81 -17.63 2.06
CA ARG A 80 -3.81 -16.80 2.74
C ARG A 80 -2.59 -17.69 2.97
N ALA A 81 -1.46 -17.32 2.35
CA ALA A 81 -0.17 -17.86 2.76
C ALA A 81 0.08 -17.41 4.20
N GLY A 82 0.24 -18.39 5.10
CA GLY A 82 0.77 -18.22 6.44
C GLY A 82 2.24 -18.59 6.49
#